data_AF-A0A7X8I337-F1
#
_entry.id   AF-A0A7X8I337-F1
#
_cell.length_a   1.000
_cell.length_b   1.000
_cell.length_c   1.000
_cell.angle_alpha   90.00
_cell.angle_beta   90.00
_cell.angle_gamma   90.00
#
_symmetry.space_group_name_H-M   'P 1'
#
loop_
_entity.id
_entity.type
_entity.pdbx_description
1 polymer ?
#
loop_
_entity_poly.entity_id
_entity_poly.type
_entity_poly.pdbx_seq_one_letter_code
_entity_poly.pdbx_strand_id
1 'polypeptide(L)'
;MTLRVKLFILFMLIIMINVLVGYSVYTYINTQDEYANYINLAGRQRALSQKMAKEVLLCKDGFHEIDSDLQGTFQLFEETHFGFIDGNPEQNQRPVKDEGLIQLLGEITELWPVYKDYLSTVKDGADYSGTEFNRMTMELFAAADA
;
A
#
# COMPACT_ATOMS: atom_id res chain seq x y z
N MET A 1 -6.37 -53.20 29.12
CA MET A 1 -7.14 -52.27 28.27
C MET A 1 -7.42 -52.94 26.92
N THR A 2 -8.68 -53.03 26.50
CA THR A 2 -9.07 -53.76 25.28
C THR A 2 -8.72 -52.97 24.01
N LEU A 3 -8.50 -53.68 22.89
CA LEU A 3 -8.13 -53.08 21.60
C LEU A 3 -9.09 -51.96 21.16
N ARG A 4 -10.40 -52.14 21.44
CA ARG A 4 -11.44 -51.14 21.13
C ARG A 4 -11.24 -49.81 21.84
N VAL A 5 -10.84 -49.85 23.12
CA VAL A 5 -10.57 -48.61 23.89
C VAL A 5 -9.32 -47.91 23.35
N LYS A 6 -8.30 -48.66 22.91
CA LYS A 6 -7.08 -48.07 22.32
C LYS A 6 -7.38 -47.33 21.02
N LEU A 7 -8.18 -47.95 20.14
CA LEU A 7 -8.61 -47.33 18.88
C LEU A 7 -9.48 -46.09 19.13
N PHE A 8 -10.37 -46.14 20.12
CA PHE A 8 -11.20 -44.99 20.49
C PHE A 8 -10.36 -43.81 21.01
N ILE A 9 -9.38 -44.05 21.88
CA ILE A 9 -8.47 -43.01 22.36
C ILE A 9 -7.63 -42.43 21.21
N LEU A 10 -7.13 -43.28 20.30
CA LEU A 10 -6.38 -42.82 19.13
C LEU A 10 -7.23 -41.89 18.25
N PHE A 11 -8.49 -42.27 18.00
CA PHE A 11 -9.42 -41.46 17.20
C PHE A 11 -9.72 -40.10 17.86
N MET A 12 -9.93 -40.10 19.18
CA MET A 12 -10.13 -38.85 19.95
C MET A 12 -8.88 -37.96 19.94
N LEU A 13 -7.68 -38.54 20.02
CA LEU A 13 -6.42 -37.80 19.90
C LEU A 13 -6.26 -37.15 18.53
N ILE A 14 -6.61 -37.87 17.45
CA ILE A 14 -6.55 -37.31 16.08
C ILE A 14 -7.53 -36.15 15.94
N ILE A 15 -8.77 -36.28 16.43
CA ILE A 15 -9.75 -35.18 16.41
C ILE A 15 -9.23 -33.98 17.20
N MET A 16 -8.69 -34.21 18.40
CA MET A 16 -8.15 -33.16 19.26
C MET A 16 -7.03 -32.39 18.56
N ILE A 17 -6.11 -33.08 17.89
CA ILE A 17 -5.03 -32.45 17.12
C ILE A 17 -5.60 -31.61 15.96
N ASN A 18 -6.57 -32.13 15.21
CA ASN A 18 -7.18 -31.39 14.11
C ASN A 18 -7.91 -30.12 14.58
N VAL A 19 -8.60 -30.17 15.72
CA VAL A 19 -9.23 -28.99 16.32
C VAL A 19 -8.19 -27.95 16.74
N LEU A 20 -7.09 -28.39 17.35
CA LEU A 20 -6.02 -27.50 17.79
C LEU A 20 -5.32 -26.81 16.61
N VAL A 21 -5.02 -27.57 15.55
CA VAL A 21 -4.48 -27.05 14.29
C VAL A 21 -5.48 -26.08 13.66
N GLY A 22 -6.76 -26.47 13.53
CA GLY A 22 -7.81 -25.61 12.99
C GLY A 22 -7.95 -24.28 13.73
N TYR A 23 -7.89 -24.31 15.07
CA TYR A 23 -7.92 -23.11 15.89
C TYR A 23 -6.70 -22.21 15.64
N SER A 24 -5.49 -22.78 15.58
CA SER A 24 -4.27 -22.01 15.28
C SER A 24 -4.28 -21.37 13.89
N VAL A 25 -4.87 -22.04 12.90
CA VAL A 25 -5.03 -21.50 11.54
C VAL A 25 -6.10 -20.41 11.53
N TYR A 26 -7.22 -20.61 12.23
CA TYR A 26 -8.27 -19.59 12.35
C TYR A 26 -7.73 -18.29 12.94
N THR A 27 -6.96 -18.36 14.03
CA THR A 27 -6.36 -17.16 14.63
C THR A 27 -5.32 -16.52 13.71
N TYR A 28 -4.53 -17.31 12.98
CA TYR A 28 -3.55 -16.79 12.03
C TYR A 28 -4.20 -16.07 10.82
N ILE A 29 -5.26 -16.64 10.23
CA ILE A 29 -5.98 -16.00 9.12
C ILE A 29 -6.64 -14.70 9.58
N ASN A 30 -7.21 -14.68 10.79
CA ASN A 30 -7.82 -13.47 11.33
C ASN A 30 -6.82 -12.34 11.63
N THR A 31 -5.51 -12.62 11.55
CA THR A 31 -4.43 -11.61 11.59
C THR A 31 -3.94 -11.17 10.21
N GLN A 32 -4.36 -11.83 9.12
CA GLN A 32 -3.92 -11.56 7.74
C GLN A 32 -4.73 -10.48 7.01
N ASP A 33 -5.96 -10.18 7.44
CA ASP A 33 -6.83 -9.17 6.80
C ASP A 33 -6.16 -7.79 6.71
N GLU A 34 -5.28 -7.47 7.67
CA GLU A 34 -4.51 -6.23 7.64
C GLU A 34 -3.51 -6.21 6.47
N TYR A 35 -2.75 -7.30 6.24
CA TYR A 35 -1.75 -7.41 5.17
C TYR A 35 -2.34 -7.29 3.77
N ALA A 36 -3.53 -7.86 3.53
CA ALA A 36 -4.21 -7.75 2.24
C ALA A 36 -4.59 -6.29 1.91
N ASN A 37 -5.03 -5.53 2.91
CA ASN A 37 -5.32 -4.11 2.73
C ASN A 37 -4.05 -3.31 2.42
N TYR A 38 -2.93 -3.58 3.10
CA TYR A 38 -1.65 -2.93 2.81
C TYR A 38 -1.19 -3.18 1.37
N ILE A 39 -1.22 -4.42 0.89
CA ILE A 39 -0.80 -4.76 -0.49
C ILE A 39 -1.64 -4.01 -1.53
N ASN A 40 -2.97 -3.98 -1.37
CA ASN A 40 -3.86 -3.26 -2.28
C ASN A 40 -3.60 -1.76 -2.28
N LEU A 41 -3.32 -1.18 -1.11
CA LEU A 41 -3.05 0.24 -0.96
C LEU A 41 -1.65 0.62 -1.45
N ALA A 42 -0.63 -0.22 -1.28
CA ALA A 42 0.67 -0.05 -1.93
C ALA A 42 0.55 -0.13 -3.47
N GLY A 43 -0.25 -1.08 -3.97
CA GLY A 43 -0.66 -1.11 -5.38
C GLY A 43 -1.34 0.17 -5.85
N ARG A 44 -2.19 0.77 -5.02
CA ARG A 44 -2.80 2.08 -5.27
C ARG A 44 -1.73 3.17 -5.35
N GLN A 45 -0.76 3.23 -4.44
CA GLN A 45 0.30 4.26 -4.48
C GLN A 45 1.10 4.22 -5.78
N ARG A 46 1.44 3.01 -6.25
CA ARG A 46 2.06 2.82 -7.57
C ARG A 46 1.21 3.38 -8.69
N ALA A 47 -0.08 3.03 -8.72
CA ALA A 47 -1.00 3.57 -9.73
C ALA A 47 -1.14 5.09 -9.66
N LEU A 48 -1.18 5.67 -8.45
CA LEU A 48 -1.27 7.11 -8.23
C LEU A 48 -0.01 7.85 -8.71
N SER A 49 1.20 7.32 -8.47
CA SER A 49 2.46 7.89 -8.98
C SER A 49 2.42 8.13 -10.50
N GLN A 50 1.91 7.14 -11.23
CA GLN A 50 1.76 7.18 -12.69
C GLN A 50 0.59 8.07 -13.12
N LYS A 51 -0.53 8.03 -12.37
CA LYS A 51 -1.70 8.87 -12.65
C LYS A 51 -1.36 10.36 -12.55
N MET A 52 -0.65 10.78 -11.49
CA MET A 52 -0.15 12.14 -11.32
C MET A 52 0.74 12.57 -12.48
N ALA A 53 1.69 11.70 -12.88
CA ALA A 53 2.59 11.98 -13.99
C ALA A 53 1.81 12.26 -15.28
N LYS A 54 0.85 11.39 -15.62
CA LYS A 54 -0.03 11.58 -16.78
C LYS A 54 -0.84 12.88 -16.69
N GLU A 55 -1.44 13.17 -15.55
CA GLU A 55 -2.29 14.35 -15.35
C GLU A 55 -1.50 15.66 -15.47
N VAL A 56 -0.28 15.70 -14.94
CA VAL A 56 0.63 16.86 -15.10
C VAL A 56 0.98 17.11 -16.56
N LEU A 57 1.27 16.06 -17.33
CA LEU A 57 1.57 16.19 -18.75
C LEU A 57 0.35 16.71 -19.53
N LEU A 58 -0.86 16.20 -19.22
CA LEU A 58 -2.11 16.70 -19.81
C LEU A 58 -2.34 18.18 -19.46
N CYS A 59 -2.16 18.57 -18.20
CA CYS A 59 -2.29 19.98 -17.80
C CYS A 59 -1.27 20.87 -18.53
N LYS A 60 -0.03 20.40 -18.72
CA LYS A 60 1.01 21.14 -19.47
C LYS A 60 0.65 21.28 -20.95
N ASP A 61 0.01 20.28 -21.54
CA ASP A 61 -0.47 20.31 -22.93
C ASP A 61 -1.74 21.15 -23.13
N GLY A 62 -2.23 21.83 -22.08
CA GLY A 62 -3.34 22.78 -22.14
C GLY A 62 -4.70 22.22 -21.71
N PHE A 63 -4.77 20.98 -21.23
CA PHE A 63 -5.99 20.37 -20.69
C PHE A 63 -6.18 20.76 -19.21
N HIS A 64 -6.44 22.04 -18.97
CA HIS A 64 -6.54 22.61 -17.61
C HIS A 64 -7.74 22.10 -16.81
N GLU A 65 -8.76 21.53 -17.46
CA GLU A 65 -9.89 20.86 -16.80
C GLU A 65 -9.47 19.67 -15.92
N ILE A 66 -8.27 19.11 -16.16
CA ILE A 66 -7.69 17.99 -15.40
C ILE A 66 -7.04 18.46 -14.08
N ASP A 67 -6.85 19.77 -13.86
CA ASP A 67 -6.17 20.29 -12.66
C ASP A 67 -6.89 19.88 -11.37
N SER A 68 -8.23 19.83 -11.36
CA SER A 68 -8.99 19.34 -10.21
C SER A 68 -8.75 17.85 -9.95
N ASP A 69 -8.65 17.05 -11.01
CA ASP A 69 -8.38 15.62 -10.90
C ASP A 69 -6.96 15.38 -10.37
N LEU A 70 -5.99 16.18 -10.81
CA LEU A 70 -4.61 16.15 -10.31
C LEU A 70 -4.54 16.47 -8.81
N GLN A 71 -5.21 17.53 -8.35
CA GLN A 71 -5.28 17.85 -6.92
C GLN A 71 -5.93 16.73 -6.12
N GLY A 72 -6.99 16.11 -6.65
CA GLY A 72 -7.61 14.93 -6.05
C GLY A 72 -6.65 13.73 -5.99
N THR A 73 -5.82 13.52 -7.01
CA THR A 73 -4.80 12.46 -7.01
C THR A 73 -3.70 12.74 -5.98
N PHE A 74 -3.25 14.00 -5.84
CA PHE A 74 -2.29 14.40 -4.80
C PHE A 74 -2.83 14.15 -3.40
N GLN A 75 -4.06 14.60 -3.14
CA GLN A 75 -4.72 14.41 -1.85
C GLN A 75 -4.88 12.91 -1.54
N LEU A 76 -5.35 12.11 -2.49
CA LEU A 76 -5.54 10.69 -2.28
C LEU A 76 -4.22 9.95 -2.01
N PHE A 77 -3.13 10.36 -2.65
CA PHE A 77 -1.79 9.83 -2.38
C PHE A 77 -1.36 10.13 -0.94
N GLU A 78 -1.49 11.39 -0.51
CA GLU A 78 -1.14 11.85 0.84
C GLU A 78 -1.98 11.15 1.92
N GLU A 79 -3.31 11.12 1.74
CA GLU A 79 -4.22 10.45 2.67
C GLU A 79 -3.91 8.97 2.81
N THR A 80 -3.63 8.29 1.70
CA THR A 80 -3.26 6.88 1.72
C THR A 80 -1.93 6.66 2.44
N HIS A 81 -0.94 7.53 2.20
CA HIS A 81 0.41 7.42 2.77
C HIS A 81 0.42 7.69 4.28
N PHE A 82 -0.11 8.83 4.70
CA PHE A 82 -0.17 9.18 6.13
C PHE A 82 -1.14 8.27 6.90
N GLY A 83 -2.17 7.73 6.24
CA GLY A 83 -3.03 6.72 6.85
C GLY A 83 -2.30 5.43 7.25
N PHE A 84 -1.15 5.12 6.67
CA PHE A 84 -0.30 4.02 7.13
C PHE A 84 0.56 4.36 8.34
N ILE A 85 0.90 5.63 8.52
CA ILE A 85 1.73 6.11 9.63
C ILE A 85 0.85 6.35 10.86
N ASP A 86 -0.25 7.09 10.67
CA ASP A 86 -1.11 7.58 11.76
C ASP A 86 -2.41 6.78 11.92
N GLY A 87 -2.79 5.98 10.92
CA GLY A 87 -4.08 5.31 10.84
C GLY A 87 -5.15 6.17 10.16
N ASN A 88 -6.06 5.52 9.42
CA ASN A 88 -7.20 6.19 8.79
C ASN A 88 -8.43 5.27 8.81
N PRO A 89 -9.38 5.48 9.75
CA PRO A 89 -10.58 4.67 9.86
C PRO A 89 -11.49 4.71 8.62
N GLU A 90 -11.51 5.83 7.88
CA GLU A 90 -12.36 5.98 6.68
C GLU A 90 -11.88 5.08 5.54
N GLN A 91 -10.57 4.82 5.48
CA GLN A 91 -9.94 3.91 4.52
C GLN A 91 -9.67 2.52 5.10
N ASN A 92 -10.18 2.23 6.30
CA ASN A 92 -9.91 0.99 7.05
C ASN A 92 -8.41 0.70 7.23
N GLN A 93 -7.61 1.76 7.37
CA GLN A 93 -6.18 1.70 7.62
C GLN A 93 -5.90 1.78 9.13
N ARG A 94 -5.01 0.92 9.58
CA ARG A 94 -4.42 0.98 10.92
C ARG A 94 -2.96 1.41 10.78
N PRO A 95 -2.36 2.00 11.82
CA PRO A 95 -0.94 2.28 11.82
C PRO A 95 -0.13 0.99 11.61
N VAL A 96 0.84 1.05 10.71
CA VAL A 96 1.82 -0.01 10.51
C VAL A 96 2.65 -0.17 11.77
N LYS A 97 2.88 -1.43 12.19
CA LYS A 97 3.71 -1.77 13.35
C LYS A 97 4.99 -2.49 12.99
N ASP A 98 5.06 -3.02 11.77
CA ASP A 98 6.25 -3.71 11.27
C ASP A 98 7.36 -2.70 11.00
N GLU A 99 8.53 -2.91 11.59
CA GLU A 99 9.66 -1.97 11.50
C GLU A 99 10.18 -1.82 10.06
N GLY A 100 10.16 -2.90 9.27
CA GLY A 100 10.58 -2.87 7.86
C GLY A 100 9.65 -2.02 7.01
N LEU A 101 8.33 -2.19 7.19
CA LEU A 101 7.33 -1.37 6.51
C LEU A 101 7.37 0.10 6.95
N ILE A 102 7.67 0.39 8.23
CA ILE A 102 7.85 1.78 8.71
C ILE A 102 9.03 2.44 7.99
N GLN A 103 10.15 1.72 7.83
CA GLN A 103 11.32 2.23 7.12
C GLN A 103 10.98 2.56 5.66
N LEU A 104 10.28 1.66 4.97
CA LEU A 104 9.81 1.87 3.61
C LEU A 104 8.91 3.10 3.48
N LEU A 105 7.95 3.26 4.39
CA LEU A 105 7.09 4.46 4.43
C LEU A 105 7.91 5.73 4.68
N GLY A 106 9.01 5.64 5.44
CA GLY A 106 9.97 6.73 5.61
C GLY A 106 10.54 7.21 4.28
N GLU A 107 10.97 6.28 3.41
CA GLU A 107 11.51 6.62 2.09
C GLU A 107 10.47 7.34 1.21
N ILE A 108 9.23 6.86 1.18
CA ILE A 108 8.14 7.53 0.45
C ILE A 108 7.86 8.93 1.04
N THR A 109 7.92 9.08 2.36
CA THR A 109 7.74 10.36 3.06
C THR A 109 8.78 11.39 2.62
N GLU A 110 10.01 10.97 2.39
CA GLU A 110 11.10 11.82 1.93
C GLU A 110 11.00 12.17 0.44
N LEU A 111 10.64 11.19 -0.40
CA LEU A 111 10.52 11.36 -1.86
C LEU A 111 9.31 12.20 -2.26
N TRP A 112 8.19 12.06 -1.54
CA TRP A 112 6.93 12.71 -1.88
C TRP A 112 7.01 14.23 -2.09
N PRO A 113 7.50 15.05 -1.14
CA PRO A 113 7.51 16.50 -1.32
C PRO A 113 8.38 16.93 -2.51
N VAL A 114 9.50 16.24 -2.74
CA VAL A 114 10.40 16.49 -3.87
C VAL A 114 9.69 16.20 -5.20
N TYR A 115 8.98 15.06 -5.27
CA TYR A 115 8.22 14.70 -6.46
C TYR A 115 7.05 15.64 -6.71
N LYS A 116 6.28 16.00 -5.67
CA LYS A 116 5.14 16.91 -5.76
C LYS A 116 5.58 18.28 -6.28
N ASP A 117 6.66 18.84 -5.71
CA ASP A 117 7.22 20.12 -6.13
C ASP A 117 7.68 20.06 -7.60
N TYR A 118 8.43 19.01 -7.97
CA TYR A 118 8.86 18.80 -9.35
C TYR A 118 7.67 18.76 -10.31
N LEU A 119 6.63 17.98 -10.02
CA LEU A 119 5.41 17.91 -10.84
C LEU A 119 4.70 19.26 -10.96
N SER A 120 4.61 20.02 -9.86
CA SER A 120 4.05 21.37 -9.87
C SER A 120 4.84 22.31 -10.79
N THR A 121 6.17 22.29 -10.75
CA THR A 121 6.98 23.13 -11.65
C THR A 121 6.76 22.78 -13.12
N VAL A 122 6.67 21.49 -13.47
CA VAL A 122 6.41 21.04 -14.85
C VAL A 122 5.03 21.48 -15.32
N LYS A 123 4.02 21.34 -14.45
CA LYS A 123 2.64 21.80 -14.69
C LYS A 123 2.59 23.30 -14.97
N ASP A 124 3.34 24.09 -14.22
CA ASP A 124 3.39 25.56 -14.32
C ASP A 124 4.23 26.07 -15.50
N GLY A 125 4.70 25.16 -16.35
CA GLY A 125 5.32 25.50 -17.63
C GLY A 125 6.83 25.32 -17.68
N ALA A 126 7.47 24.87 -16.60
CA ALA A 126 8.92 24.60 -16.62
C ALA A 126 9.28 23.57 -17.70
N ASP A 127 10.42 23.78 -18.35
CA ASP A 127 11.01 22.79 -19.24
C ASP A 127 11.45 21.58 -18.44
N TYR A 128 11.23 20.39 -18.99
CA TYR A 128 11.58 19.13 -18.37
C TYR A 128 12.21 18.19 -19.39
N SER A 129 13.13 17.34 -18.93
CA SER A 129 13.58 16.21 -19.73
C SER A 129 12.66 15.02 -19.51
N GLY A 130 12.25 14.33 -20.57
CA GLY A 130 11.49 13.08 -20.46
C GLY A 130 12.22 12.01 -19.64
N THR A 131 13.56 11.99 -19.66
CA THR A 131 14.36 11.07 -18.85
C THR A 131 14.26 11.39 -17.36
N GLU A 132 14.32 12.68 -17.01
CA GLU A 132 14.26 13.15 -15.63
C GLU A 132 12.86 12.98 -15.05
N PHE A 133 11.85 13.32 -15.85
CA PHE A 133 10.46 13.11 -15.49
C PHE A 133 10.16 11.65 -15.21
N ASN A 134 10.58 10.75 -16.12
CA ASN A 134 10.43 9.32 -15.89
C ASN A 134 11.24 8.83 -14.68
N ARG A 135 12.46 9.34 -14.45
CA ARG A 135 13.27 8.99 -13.28
C ARG A 135 12.53 9.34 -11.98
N MET A 136 12.07 10.58 -11.85
CA MET A 136 11.35 11.08 -10.68
C MET A 136 10.06 10.28 -10.42
N THR A 137 9.29 10.00 -11.47
CA THR A 137 8.08 9.16 -11.37
C THR A 137 8.41 7.72 -10.95
N MET A 138 9.48 7.15 -11.51
CA MET A 138 9.88 5.77 -11.21
C MET A 138 10.49 5.61 -9.81
N GLU A 139 11.14 6.64 -9.26
CA GLU A 139 11.66 6.61 -7.89
C GLU A 139 10.53 6.46 -6.87
N LEU A 140 9.47 7.27 -7.00
CA LEU A 140 8.31 7.14 -6.13
C LEU A 140 7.55 5.83 -6.37
N PHE A 141 7.45 5.39 -7.62
CA PHE A 141 6.83 4.10 -7.96
C PHE A 141 7.57 2.93 -7.31
N ALA A 142 8.90 2.91 -7.40
CA ALA A 142 9.72 1.82 -6.87
C ALA A 142 9.70 1.78 -5.34
N ALA A 143 9.72 2.95 -4.70
CA ALA A 143 9.57 3.05 -3.24
C ALA A 143 8.22 2.50 -2.75
N ALA A 144 7.18 2.50 -3.58
CA ALA A 144 5.88 1.91 -3.26
C ALA A 144 5.75 0.41 -3.64
N ASP A 145 6.82 -0.21 -4.18
CA ASP A 145 6.85 -1.62 -4.61
C ASP A 145 7.69 -2.53 -3.69
N ALA A 146 8.64 -1.96 -2.94
CA ALA A 146 9.54 -2.68 -2.03
C ALA A 146 8.83 -3.11 -0.73
#